data_AF-A0AAD1S0J1-F1
#
_entry.id   AF-A0AAD1S0J1-F1
#
_cell.length_a   1.000
_cell.length_b   1.000
_cell.length_c   1.000
_cell.angle_alpha   90.00
_cell.angle_beta   90.00
_cell.angle_gamma   90.00
#
_symmetry.space_group_name_H-M   'P 1'
#
loop_
_entity.id
_entity.type
_entity.pdbx_description
1 polymer ?
#
loop_
_entity_poly.entity_id
_entity_poly.type
_entity_poly.pdbx_seq_one_letter_code
_entity_poly.pdbx_strand_id
1 'polypeptide(L)'
;MRQKGYKPKTITKQINSAVKTPRTHLLQYKEKKISTRVPLVVTYNPALEEIRKIIKDLHPILTEDETLKNIFPETLILAFRQPPNLQQKLINRKLPTDGKNEENRTSQCKKTSLQTVSTYAQTTQPHTTIKPTALKVHTPAHPAIWYT
;
A
#
# COMPACT_ATOMS: atom_id res chain seq x y z
N MET A 1 24.92 22.31 11.98
CA MET A 1 24.49 22.39 10.56
C MET A 1 24.83 21.09 9.85
N ARG A 2 23.86 20.38 9.25
CA ARG A 2 24.14 19.16 8.47
C ARG A 2 24.74 19.57 7.12
N GLN A 3 25.94 19.09 6.79
CA GLN A 3 26.54 19.29 5.46
C GLN A 3 25.69 18.54 4.41
N LYS A 4 24.78 19.27 3.76
CA LYS A 4 23.96 18.76 2.66
C LYS A 4 24.77 18.88 1.36
N GLY A 5 25.65 17.92 1.10
CA GLY A 5 26.45 17.87 -0.11
C GLY A 5 26.48 16.48 -0.73
N TYR A 6 26.49 16.41 -2.07
CA TYR A 6 26.78 15.16 -2.77
C TYR A 6 28.25 14.78 -2.55
N LYS A 7 28.53 13.48 -2.46
CA LYS A 7 29.91 12.99 -2.28
C LYS A 7 30.78 13.42 -3.48
N PRO A 8 31.97 14.03 -3.26
CA PRO A 8 32.78 14.58 -4.35
C PRO A 8 33.21 13.52 -5.36
N LYS A 9 33.48 12.29 -4.90
CA LYS A 9 33.78 11.14 -5.77
C LYS A 9 32.64 10.79 -6.74
N THR A 10 31.38 10.96 -6.29
CA THR A 10 30.21 10.73 -7.16
C THR A 10 30.12 11.81 -8.22
N ILE A 11 30.37 13.07 -7.85
CA ILE A 11 30.34 14.20 -8.78
C ILE A 11 31.38 14.01 -9.88
N THR A 12 32.65 13.80 -9.52
CA THR A 12 33.73 13.62 -10.50
C THR A 12 33.51 12.40 -11.38
N LYS A 13 33.03 11.30 -10.81
CA LYS A 13 32.65 10.09 -11.57
C LYS A 13 31.59 10.41 -12.62
N GLN A 14 30.52 11.10 -12.27
CA GLN A 14 29.44 11.40 -13.21
C GLN A 14 29.84 12.42 -14.27
N ILE A 15 30.64 13.42 -13.92
CA ILE A 15 31.22 14.36 -14.89
C ILE A 15 32.06 13.59 -15.91
N ASN A 16 32.97 12.74 -15.45
CA ASN A 16 33.82 11.94 -16.34
C ASN A 16 33.00 10.98 -17.21
N SER A 17 31.94 10.37 -16.68
CA SER A 17 31.02 9.54 -17.47
C SER A 17 30.32 10.35 -18.57
N ALA A 18 29.86 11.57 -18.25
CA ALA A 18 29.20 12.44 -19.21
C ALA A 18 30.15 12.88 -20.33
N VAL A 19 31.37 13.30 -19.98
CA VAL A 19 32.42 13.70 -20.94
C VAL A 19 32.79 12.53 -21.86
N LYS A 20 32.84 11.31 -21.33
CA LYS A 20 33.16 10.09 -22.12
C LYS A 20 32.04 9.65 -23.05
N THR A 21 30.79 10.09 -22.82
CA THR A 21 29.65 9.65 -23.65
C THR A 21 29.50 10.59 -24.85
N PRO A 22 29.74 10.12 -26.10
CA PRO A 22 29.66 10.98 -27.27
C PRO A 22 28.22 11.44 -27.52
N ARG A 23 28.09 12.66 -28.05
CA ARG A 23 26.79 13.30 -28.34
C ARG A 23 25.89 12.43 -29.21
N THR A 24 26.44 11.71 -30.17
CA THR A 24 25.71 10.80 -31.08
C THR A 24 24.97 9.71 -30.30
N HIS A 25 25.62 9.10 -29.31
CA HIS A 25 25.02 8.06 -28.47
C HIS A 25 23.92 8.61 -27.53
N LEU A 26 24.01 9.89 -27.13
CA LEU A 26 22.98 10.53 -26.30
C LEU A 26 21.72 10.88 -27.08
N LEU A 27 21.86 11.19 -28.36
CA LEU A 27 20.74 11.55 -29.25
C LEU A 27 20.07 10.32 -29.89
N GLN A 28 20.65 9.13 -29.75
CA GLN A 28 20.04 7.90 -30.21
C GLN A 28 18.74 7.64 -29.44
N TYR A 29 17.67 7.36 -30.19
CA TYR A 29 16.41 6.95 -29.61
C TYR A 29 16.59 5.64 -28.85
N LYS A 30 16.14 5.63 -27.59
CA LYS A 30 16.12 4.43 -26.76
C LYS A 30 14.67 3.96 -26.65
N GLU A 31 14.41 2.78 -27.19
CA GLU A 31 13.11 2.14 -27.05
C GLU A 31 12.75 1.96 -25.57
N LYS A 32 11.56 2.43 -25.23
CA LYS A 32 11.01 2.25 -23.89
C LYS A 32 10.58 0.79 -23.74
N LYS A 33 11.22 0.07 -22.82
CA LYS A 33 10.75 -1.26 -22.43
C LYS A 33 9.38 -1.14 -21.77
N ILE A 34 8.38 -1.74 -22.38
CA ILE A 34 7.04 -1.87 -21.80
C ILE A 34 7.13 -2.97 -20.74
N SER A 35 6.87 -2.62 -19.48
CA SER A 35 6.82 -3.62 -18.40
C SER A 35 5.40 -4.16 -18.27
N THR A 36 5.25 -5.48 -18.27
CA THR A 36 4.00 -6.19 -17.95
C THR A 36 3.77 -6.38 -16.44
N ARG A 37 4.70 -5.89 -15.61
CA ARG A 37 4.64 -6.01 -14.15
C ARG A 37 3.43 -5.31 -13.57
N VAL A 38 2.72 -6.02 -12.70
CA VAL A 38 1.57 -5.48 -11.96
C VAL A 38 2.06 -4.64 -10.77
N PRO A 39 1.51 -3.44 -10.54
CA PRO A 39 1.87 -2.62 -9.39
C PRO A 39 1.08 -3.01 -8.13
N LEU A 40 1.78 -3.14 -7.00
CA LEU A 40 1.18 -3.14 -5.66
C LEU A 40 1.20 -1.69 -5.14
N VAL A 41 0.03 -1.07 -5.05
CA VAL A 41 -0.11 0.34 -4.63
C VAL A 41 -0.34 0.43 -3.13
N VAL A 42 0.62 1.03 -2.41
CA VAL A 42 0.56 1.23 -0.95
C VAL A 42 0.63 2.72 -0.64
N THR A 43 0.00 3.17 0.45
CA THR A 43 0.19 4.54 0.93
C THR A 43 1.62 4.73 1.43
N TYR A 44 2.29 5.79 0.99
CA TYR A 44 3.66 6.08 1.42
C TYR A 44 3.75 6.22 2.94
N ASN A 45 4.66 5.44 3.55
CA ASN A 45 5.04 5.52 4.95
C ASN A 45 6.54 5.15 5.05
N PRO A 46 7.40 6.02 5.61
CA PRO A 46 8.83 5.74 5.73
C PRO A 46 9.17 4.54 6.60
N ALA A 47 8.26 4.07 7.45
CA ALA A 47 8.44 2.82 8.21
C ALA A 47 8.25 1.55 7.37
N LEU A 48 7.78 1.67 6.11
CA LEU A 48 7.42 0.54 5.25
C LEU A 48 8.45 0.27 4.13
N GLU A 49 9.72 0.65 4.32
CA GLU A 49 10.78 0.37 3.34
C GLU A 49 11.01 -1.15 3.15
N GLU A 50 10.74 -1.94 4.18
CA GLU A 50 10.89 -3.40 4.17
C GLU A 50 9.89 -4.11 3.25
N ILE A 51 8.79 -3.47 2.85
CA ILE A 51 7.81 -4.05 1.92
C ILE A 51 8.47 -4.49 0.61
N ARG A 52 9.50 -3.76 0.14
CA ARG A 52 10.24 -4.15 -1.06
C ARG A 52 10.92 -5.50 -0.92
N LYS A 53 11.41 -5.82 0.28
CA LYS A 53 12.05 -7.10 0.59
C LYS A 53 10.99 -8.19 0.68
N ILE A 54 9.92 -7.94 1.43
CA ILE A 54 8.79 -8.87 1.59
C ILE A 54 8.21 -9.29 0.23
N ILE A 55 7.98 -8.35 -0.70
CA ILE A 55 7.47 -8.66 -2.04
C ILE A 55 8.40 -9.63 -2.78
N LYS A 56 9.72 -9.45 -2.68
CA LYS A 56 10.68 -10.32 -3.36
C LYS A 56 10.72 -11.70 -2.72
N ASP A 57 10.73 -11.75 -1.39
CA ASP A 57 10.85 -12.98 -0.61
C ASP A 57 9.58 -13.84 -0.75
N LEU A 58 8.40 -13.23 -0.86
CA LEU A 58 7.11 -13.92 -0.98
C LEU A 58 6.63 -14.14 -2.42
N HIS A 59 7.27 -13.53 -3.43
CA HIS A 59 6.89 -13.75 -4.83
C HIS A 59 6.91 -15.22 -5.28
N PRO A 60 7.85 -16.09 -4.82
CA PRO A 60 7.85 -17.51 -5.17
C PRO A 60 6.53 -18.21 -4.86
N ILE A 61 5.85 -17.82 -3.77
CA ILE A 61 4.54 -18.38 -3.39
C ILE A 61 3.49 -18.16 -4.49
N LEU A 62 3.54 -17.01 -5.17
CA LEU A 62 2.65 -16.71 -6.31
C LEU A 62 3.03 -17.48 -7.57
N THR A 63 4.26 -18.01 -7.63
CA THR A 63 4.78 -18.75 -8.79
C THR A 63 4.45 -20.25 -8.69
N GLU A 64 4.15 -20.74 -7.49
CA GLU A 64 3.77 -22.14 -7.22
C GLU A 64 2.42 -22.51 -7.85
N ASP A 65 1.47 -21.57 -7.90
CA ASP A 65 0.17 -21.75 -8.55
C ASP A 65 0.23 -21.31 -10.02
N GLU A 66 -0.15 -22.20 -10.94
CA GLU A 66 -0.17 -21.94 -12.38
C GLU A 66 -1.07 -20.76 -12.76
N THR A 67 -2.21 -20.60 -12.08
CA THR A 67 -3.15 -19.51 -12.34
C THR A 67 -2.56 -18.16 -11.94
N LEU A 68 -1.95 -18.09 -10.74
CA LEU A 68 -1.33 -16.88 -10.22
C LEU A 68 -0.06 -16.52 -10.99
N LYS A 69 0.70 -17.51 -11.44
CA LYS A 69 1.88 -17.31 -12.30
C LYS A 69 1.49 -16.67 -13.63
N ASN A 70 0.36 -17.05 -14.21
CA ASN A 70 -0.15 -16.44 -15.44
C ASN A 70 -0.60 -14.98 -15.22
N ILE A 71 -1.19 -14.68 -14.07
CA ILE A 71 -1.63 -13.32 -13.71
C ILE A 71 -0.43 -12.42 -13.32
N PHE A 72 0.56 -12.98 -12.63
CA PHE A 72 1.73 -12.29 -12.09
C PHE A 72 3.04 -12.91 -12.62
N PRO A 73 3.35 -12.73 -13.91
CA PRO A 73 4.51 -13.38 -14.53
C PRO A 73 5.87 -12.86 -14.02
N GLU A 74 5.89 -11.65 -13.46
CA GLU A 74 7.09 -11.02 -12.90
C GLU A 74 6.79 -10.47 -11.49
N THR A 75 7.85 -10.25 -10.70
CA THR A 75 7.74 -9.62 -9.38
C THR A 75 6.99 -8.29 -9.44
N LEU A 76 6.05 -8.11 -8.52
CA LEU A 76 5.23 -6.90 -8.42
C LEU A 76 6.08 -5.63 -8.28
N ILE A 77 5.63 -4.53 -8.87
CA ILE A 77 6.23 -3.20 -8.67
C ILE A 77 5.61 -2.58 -7.42
N LEU A 78 6.42 -2.25 -6.42
CA LEU A 78 5.95 -1.42 -5.31
C LEU A 78 5.74 0.02 -5.79
N ALA A 79 4.49 0.45 -5.81
CA ALA A 79 4.09 1.82 -6.11
C ALA A 79 3.55 2.49 -4.85
N PHE A 80 3.84 3.79 -4.70
CA PHE A 80 3.39 4.56 -3.56
C PHE A 80 2.35 5.60 -3.97
N ARG A 81 1.24 5.64 -3.25
CA ARG A 81 0.31 6.78 -3.29
C ARG A 81 0.58 7.73 -2.14
N GLN A 82 0.33 9.02 -2.37
CA GLN A 82 0.45 10.03 -1.34
C GLN A 82 -0.60 9.83 -0.23
N PRO A 83 -0.24 9.92 1.06
CA PRO A 83 -1.21 9.93 2.14
C PRO A 83 -2.11 11.17 2.06
N PRO A 84 -3.35 11.10 2.60
CA PRO A 84 -4.27 12.22 2.52
C PRO A 84 -3.71 13.45 3.22
N ASN A 85 -3.64 14.55 2.48
CA ASN A 85 -3.20 15.84 3.02
C ASN A 85 -4.27 16.43 3.95
N LEU A 86 -3.90 17.49 4.68
CA LEU A 86 -4.82 18.13 5.63
C LEU A 86 -6.11 18.58 4.94
N GLN A 87 -6.00 19.16 3.75
CA GLN A 87 -7.14 19.60 2.94
C GLN A 87 -8.12 18.44 2.66
N GLN A 88 -7.65 17.30 2.19
CA GLN A 88 -8.46 16.10 1.95
C GLN A 88 -9.12 15.57 3.22
N LYS A 89 -8.43 15.71 4.37
CA LYS A 89 -8.99 15.33 5.68
C LYS A 89 -10.07 16.31 6.17
N LEU A 90 -9.93 17.60 5.88
CA LEU A 90 -10.84 18.65 6.36
C LEU A 90 -12.08 18.80 5.46
N ILE A 91 -11.92 18.75 4.13
CA ILE A 91 -13.00 18.98 3.17
C ILE A 91 -14.03 17.84 3.19
N ASN A 92 -13.60 16.59 3.43
CA ASN A 92 -14.50 15.43 3.42
C ASN A 92 -15.18 15.16 4.77
N ARG A 93 -14.91 15.97 5.80
CA ARG A 93 -15.70 15.90 7.04
C ARG A 93 -17.03 16.55 6.75
N LYS A 94 -18.08 15.73 6.62
CA LYS A 94 -19.45 16.21 6.74
C LYS A 94 -19.52 17.02 8.03
N LEU A 95 -19.66 18.33 7.91
CA LEU A 95 -20.09 19.15 9.02
C LEU A 95 -21.46 18.57 9.42
N PRO A 96 -21.71 18.30 10.71
CA PRO A 96 -23.07 17.99 11.13
C PRO A 96 -23.93 19.14 10.63
N THR A 97 -24.85 18.85 9.71
CA THR A 97 -25.91 19.77 9.36
C THR A 97 -26.85 19.76 10.54
N ASP A 98 -26.51 20.52 11.58
CA ASP A 98 -27.39 20.78 12.69
C ASP A 98 -28.55 21.61 12.13
N GLY A 99 -29.59 20.91 11.69
CA GLY A 99 -30.89 21.49 11.46
C GLY A 99 -31.44 21.90 12.81
N LYS A 100 -31.08 23.11 13.25
CA LYS A 100 -31.87 24.03 14.07
C LYS A 100 -31.06 25.31 14.30
N ASN A 101 -31.65 26.41 13.85
CA ASN A 101 -31.21 27.76 14.13
C ASN A 101 -31.11 27.94 15.66
N GLU A 102 -29.89 28.06 16.20
CA GLU A 102 -29.68 28.78 17.45
C GLU A 102 -28.46 29.70 17.28
N GLU A 103 -28.80 30.96 17.06
CA GLU A 103 -28.12 32.19 17.49
C GLU A 103 -26.76 32.02 18.20
N ASN A 104 -25.72 32.58 17.56
CA ASN A 104 -24.47 33.07 18.14
C ASN A 104 -24.05 32.46 19.49
N ARG A 105 -23.38 31.30 19.45
CA ARG A 105 -22.58 30.83 20.58
C ARG A 105 -21.21 30.35 20.14
N THR A 106 -20.19 31.16 20.42
CA THR A 106 -18.87 30.62 20.80
C THR A 106 -19.07 29.89 22.12
N SER A 107 -19.44 28.61 22.05
CA SER A 107 -19.55 27.77 23.24
C SER A 107 -18.14 27.41 23.70
N GLN A 108 -17.81 27.84 24.91
CA GLN A 108 -16.54 27.53 25.56
C GLN A 108 -16.41 26.01 25.65
N CYS A 109 -15.33 25.46 25.06
CA CYS A 109 -15.06 24.03 25.12
C CYS A 109 -14.80 23.64 26.58
N LYS A 110 -15.79 23.01 27.23
CA LYS A 110 -15.66 22.51 28.62
C LYS A 110 -14.79 21.26 28.75
N LYS A 111 -14.05 20.89 27.70
CA LYS A 111 -13.09 19.80 27.77
C LYS A 111 -11.83 20.32 28.45
N THR A 112 -11.70 19.99 29.73
CA THR A 112 -10.45 20.08 30.45
C THR A 112 -9.41 19.23 29.73
N SER A 113 -8.35 19.91 29.29
CA SER A 113 -7.16 19.36 28.65
C SER A 113 -7.36 18.72 27.27
N LEU A 114 -6.51 19.15 26.35
CA LEU A 114 -6.26 18.54 25.05
C LEU A 114 -5.92 17.06 25.24
N GLN A 115 -6.92 16.17 25.14
CA GLN A 115 -6.63 14.83 24.68
C GLN A 115 -6.28 14.96 23.20
N THR A 116 -4.99 15.11 22.92
CA THR A 116 -4.43 14.72 21.65
C THR A 116 -4.88 13.29 21.42
N VAL A 117 -5.92 13.10 20.61
CA VAL A 117 -6.26 11.77 20.12
C VAL A 117 -5.07 11.39 19.24
N SER A 118 -4.16 10.60 19.80
CA SER A 118 -3.11 9.94 19.06
C SER A 118 -3.81 8.97 18.12
N THR A 119 -4.20 9.43 16.93
CA THR A 119 -4.68 8.55 15.87
C THR A 119 -3.48 7.85 15.22
N TYR A 120 -2.76 7.07 16.04
CA TYR A 120 -2.13 5.83 15.63
C TYR A 120 -2.83 4.73 16.41
N ALA A 121 -4.14 4.58 16.19
CA ALA A 121 -4.79 3.32 16.52
C ALA A 121 -4.21 2.29 15.56
N GLN A 122 -3.26 1.50 16.05
CA GLN A 122 -3.03 0.18 15.50
C GLN A 122 -4.40 -0.50 15.50
N THR A 123 -4.89 -0.89 14.32
CA THR A 123 -5.94 -1.88 14.25
C THR A 123 -5.34 -3.19 14.76
N THR A 124 -5.31 -3.37 16.08
CA THR A 124 -5.38 -4.69 16.68
C THR A 124 -6.80 -5.17 16.41
N GLN A 125 -6.96 -5.98 15.37
CA GLN A 125 -8.14 -6.81 15.23
C GLN A 125 -8.26 -7.63 16.53
N PRO A 126 -9.38 -7.58 17.27
CA PRO A 126 -9.61 -8.61 18.28
C PRO A 126 -9.69 -9.95 17.54
N HIS A 127 -8.80 -10.87 17.88
CA HIS A 127 -8.97 -12.29 17.55
C HIS A 127 -10.34 -12.71 18.10
N THR A 128 -11.34 -12.80 17.24
CA THR A 128 -12.55 -13.56 17.56
C THR A 128 -12.15 -15.01 17.57
N THR A 129 -12.14 -15.61 18.77
CA THR A 129 -12.17 -17.06 18.93
C THR A 129 -13.43 -17.56 18.24
N ILE A 130 -13.28 -18.04 17.01
CA ILE A 130 -14.32 -18.77 16.30
C ILE A 130 -14.52 -20.07 17.10
N LYS A 131 -15.62 -20.15 17.85
CA LYS A 131 -16.10 -21.45 18.35
C LYS A 131 -16.40 -22.31 17.11
N PRO A 132 -15.90 -23.56 17.03
CA PRO A 132 -16.26 -24.42 15.91
C PRO A 132 -17.75 -24.77 16.03
N THR A 133 -18.59 -24.08 15.27
CA THR A 133 -19.95 -24.55 15.01
C THR A 133 -19.82 -25.79 14.13
N ALA A 134 -20.17 -26.94 14.69
CA ALA A 134 -20.17 -28.21 13.97
C ALA A 134 -20.96 -28.09 12.66
N LEU A 135 -20.27 -28.26 11.53
CA LEU A 135 -20.90 -28.44 10.24
C LEU A 135 -21.66 -29.76 10.27
N LYS A 136 -22.99 -29.69 10.24
CA LYS A 136 -23.83 -30.86 9.95
C LYS A 136 -23.56 -31.26 8.50
N VAL A 137 -22.76 -32.30 8.32
CA VAL A 137 -22.58 -32.97 7.02
C VAL A 137 -23.95 -33.50 6.60
N HIS A 138 -24.52 -32.92 5.55
CA HIS A 138 -25.64 -33.51 4.86
C HIS A 138 -25.09 -34.69 4.04
N THR A 139 -25.32 -35.91 4.52
CA THR A 139 -25.00 -37.13 3.80
C THR A 139 -25.96 -37.28 2.62
N PRO A 140 -25.49 -37.34 1.36
CA PRO A 140 -26.35 -37.71 0.25
C PRO A 140 -26.72 -39.19 0.38
N ALA A 141 -28.01 -39.49 0.26
CA ALA A 141 -28.51 -40.86 0.23
C ALA A 141 -27.94 -41.61 -0.98
N HIS A 142 -27.31 -42.76 -0.74
CA HIS A 142 -26.94 -43.71 -1.78
C HIS A 142 -28.20 -44.31 -2.42
N PRO A 143 -28.32 -44.38 -3.76
CA PRO A 143 -29.36 -45.19 -4.38
C PRO A 143 -29.04 -46.67 -4.19
N ALA A 144 -30.01 -47.42 -3.66
CA ALA A 144 -29.96 -48.87 -3.56
C ALA A 144 -29.87 -49.50 -4.95
N ILE A 145 -28.79 -50.23 -5.21
CA ILE A 145 -28.67 -51.13 -6.36
C ILE A 145 -29.37 -52.42 -5.96
N TRP A 146 -30.47 -52.74 -6.64
CA TRP A 146 -31.14 -54.03 -6.54
C TRP A 146 -30.39 -55.04 -7.41
N TYR A 147 -29.98 -56.16 -6.83
CA TYR A 147 -29.64 -57.36 -7.59
C TYR A 147 -30.83 -58.32 -7.52
N THR A 148 -31.34 -58.72 -8.68
CA THR A 148 -32.10 -59.96 -8.89
C THR A 148 -31.41 -60.71 -10.02
#